data_AF-A0A6N8XGC8-F1
#
_entry.id   AF-A0A6N8XGC8-F1
#
_cell.length_a   1.000
_cell.length_b   1.000
_cell.length_c   1.000
_cell.angle_alpha   90.00
_cell.angle_beta   90.00
_cell.angle_gamma   90.00
#
_symmetry.space_group_name_H-M   'P 1'
#
loop_
_entity.id
_entity.type
_entity.pdbx_description
1 polymer ?
#
loop_
_entity_poly.entity_id
_entity_poly.type
_entity_poly.pdbx_seq_one_letter_code
_entity_poly.pdbx_strand_id
1 'polypeptide(L)' 'AEATGAALVPFLLEGIAATEEGLMQADGVHPTAAAQARMLENVWTVLAPLVTEGPQRNAS' A
#
# COMPACT_ATOMS: atom_id res chain seq x y z
N ALA A 1 4.97 13.53 -0.25
CA ALA A 1 4.17 13.90 0.92
C ALA A 1 4.56 15.26 1.45
N GLU A 2 5.79 15.43 1.96
CA GLU A 2 6.21 16.70 2.57
C GLU A 2 6.06 17.91 1.64
N ALA A 3 6.51 17.80 0.38
CA ALA A 3 6.42 18.91 -0.57
C ALA A 3 5.04 19.10 -1.23
N THR A 4 4.15 18.09 -1.17
CA THR A 4 2.93 18.05 -2.00
C THR A 4 1.64 17.84 -1.22
N GLY A 5 1.71 17.57 0.08
CA GLY A 5 0.56 17.14 0.89
C GLY A 5 -0.01 15.77 0.50
N ALA A 6 0.68 15.00 -0.36
CA ALA A 6 0.20 13.68 -0.77
C ALA A 6 0.21 12.68 0.39
N ALA A 7 -0.85 11.89 0.50
CA ALA A 7 -0.90 10.73 1.39
C ALA A 7 0.15 9.68 0.99
N LEU A 8 0.64 8.91 1.97
CA LEU A 8 1.66 7.87 1.76
C LEU A 8 1.17 6.52 2.25
N VAL A 9 1.44 5.51 1.44
CA VAL A 9 1.52 4.12 1.90
C VAL A 9 2.93 3.93 2.46
N PRO A 10 3.12 3.63 3.77
CA PRO A 10 4.44 3.58 4.39
C PRO A 10 5.39 2.59 3.71
N PHE A 11 4.89 1.40 3.36
CA PHE A 11 5.61 0.42 2.56
C PHE A 11 4.62 -0.48 1.80
N LEU A 12 4.68 -0.48 0.46
CA LEU A 12 3.75 -1.24 -0.38
C LEU A 12 3.90 -2.75 -0.22
N LEU A 13 5.13 -3.23 -0.01
CA LEU A 13 5.46 -4.66 0.06
C LEU A 13 5.53 -5.19 1.50
N GLU A 14 4.91 -4.49 2.44
CA GLU A 14 4.80 -4.92 3.84
C GLU A 14 4.19 -6.32 3.92
N GLY A 15 4.87 -7.24 4.59
CA GLY A 15 4.50 -8.65 4.68
C GLY A 15 4.73 -9.51 3.43
N ILE A 16 5.30 -8.96 2.34
CA ILE A 16 5.55 -9.68 1.08
C ILE A 16 7.04 -9.95 0.87
N ALA A 17 7.87 -8.91 1.01
CA ALA A 17 9.27 -8.97 0.61
C ALA A 17 10.17 -9.78 1.56
N ALA A 18 9.72 -10.08 2.79
CA ALA A 18 10.60 -10.59 3.84
C ALA A 18 10.06 -11.79 4.67
N THR A 19 8.80 -12.20 4.49
CA THR A 19 8.11 -13.05 5.48
C THR A 19 7.43 -14.30 4.94
N GLU A 20 7.02 -14.36 3.67
CA GLU A 20 6.22 -15.48 3.15
C GLU A 20 6.78 -16.03 1.83
N GLU A 21 7.05 -17.34 1.81
CA GLU A 21 7.49 -18.06 0.61
C GLU A 21 6.39 -18.02 -0.48
N GLY A 22 6.80 -17.86 -1.75
CA GLY A 22 5.88 -17.86 -2.90
C GLY A 22 5.20 -16.51 -3.20
N LEU A 23 5.44 -15.47 -2.39
CA LEU A 23 4.93 -14.12 -2.67
C LEU A 23 5.87 -13.27 -3.54
N MET A 24 7.12 -13.71 -3.72
CA MET A 24 8.09 -13.10 -4.63
C MET A 24 8.39 -14.02 -5.81
N GLN A 25 8.62 -13.43 -6.98
CA GLN A 25 9.07 -14.14 -8.19
C GLN A 25 10.52 -14.63 -8.01
N ALA A 26 10.94 -15.53 -8.90
CA ALA A 26 12.27 -16.15 -8.84
C ALA A 26 13.44 -15.14 -8.91
N ASP A 27 13.19 -13.93 -9.43
CA ASP A 27 14.19 -12.86 -9.46
C ASP A 27 14.40 -12.16 -8.11
N GLY A 28 13.55 -12.42 -7.11
CA GLY A 28 13.63 -11.84 -5.77
C GLY A 28 13.27 -10.35 -5.70
N VAL A 29 12.79 -9.74 -6.79
CA VAL A 29 12.48 -8.31 -6.87
C VAL A 29 10.99 -8.07 -7.05
N HIS A 30 10.30 -8.94 -7.79
CA HIS A 30 8.89 -8.71 -8.14
C HIS A 30 7.94 -9.56 -7.29
N PRO A 31 6.81 -9.01 -6.83
CA PRO A 31 5.74 -9.81 -6.23
C PRO A 31 5.07 -10.75 -7.24
N THR A 32 4.53 -11.86 -6.77
CA THR A 32 3.70 -12.78 -7.58
C THR A 32 2.26 -12.29 -7.68
N ALA A 33 1.44 -12.97 -8.48
CA ALA A 33 0.00 -12.73 -8.52
C ALA A 33 -0.69 -13.00 -7.17
N ALA A 34 -0.17 -13.95 -6.39
CA ALA A 34 -0.71 -14.27 -5.06
C ALA A 34 -0.52 -13.10 -4.06
N ALA A 35 0.53 -12.29 -4.24
CA ALA A 35 0.82 -11.14 -3.37
C ALA A 35 -0.14 -9.95 -3.59
N GLN A 36 -0.90 -9.91 -4.69
CA GLN A 36 -1.68 -8.75 -5.09
C GLN A 36 -2.79 -8.38 -4.09
N ALA A 37 -3.45 -9.37 -3.49
CA ALA A 37 -4.48 -9.11 -2.47
C ALA A 37 -3.90 -8.38 -1.25
N ARG A 38 -2.70 -8.77 -0.82
CA ARG A 38 -2.00 -8.14 0.30
C ARG A 38 -1.48 -6.75 -0.05
N MET A 39 -1.00 -6.53 -1.28
CA MET A 39 -0.67 -5.20 -1.78
C MET A 39 -1.90 -4.28 -1.79
N LEU A 40 -3.07 -4.80 -2.18
CA LEU A 40 -4.33 -4.05 -2.12
C LEU A 40 -4.67 -3.66 -0.68
N GLU A 41 -4.58 -4.57 0.29
CA GLU A 41 -4.82 -4.29 1.71
C GLU A 41 -3.92 -3.17 2.25
N ASN A 42 -2.62 -3.22 1.90
CA ASN A 42 -1.62 -2.21 2.28
C ASN A 42 -2.00 -0.82 1.75
N VAL A 43 -2.52 -0.74 0.51
CA VAL A 43 -2.96 0.52 -0.12
C VAL A 43 -4.32 0.96 0.43
N TRP A 44 -5.27 0.03 0.57
CA TRP A 44 -6.67 0.32 0.89
C TRP A 44 -6.82 0.97 2.26
N THR A 45 -6.00 0.57 3.23
CA THR A 45 -5.96 1.19 4.57
C THR A 45 -5.73 2.70 4.52
N VAL A 46 -4.96 3.18 3.54
CA VAL A 46 -4.67 4.61 3.33
C VAL A 46 -5.64 5.24 2.33
N LEU A 47 -5.99 4.53 1.25
CA LEU A 47 -6.79 5.06 0.16
C LEU A 47 -8.28 5.17 0.51
N ALA A 48 -8.83 4.21 1.25
CA ALA A 48 -10.27 4.13 1.50
C ALA A 48 -10.83 5.43 2.11
N PRO A 49 -10.28 5.99 3.22
CA PRO A 49 -10.80 7.23 3.79
C PRO A 49 -10.81 8.40 2.80
N LEU A 50 -9.82 8.47 1.90
CA LEU A 50 -9.70 9.56 0.91
C LEU A 50 -10.81 9.50 -0.16
N VAL A 51 -11.34 8.31 -0.44
CA VAL A 51 -12.35 8.10 -1.50
C VAL A 51 -13.75 7.84 -0.95
N THR A 52 -13.88 7.46 0.32
CA THR A 52 -15.18 7.19 0.97
C THR A 52 -15.68 8.34 1.84
N GLU A 53 -14.80 9.11 2.46
CA GLU A 53 -15.18 10.21 3.38
C GLU A 53 -15.09 11.59 2.72
N GLY A 54 -14.58 11.65 1.48
CA GLY A 54 -14.23 12.90 0.80
C GLY A 54 -13.00 13.56 1.43
N PRO A 55 -12.49 14.68 0.87
CA PRO A 55 -11.32 15.34 1.42
C PRO A 55 -11.57 15.66 2.90
N GLN A 56 -10.73 15.14 3.80
CA GLN A 56 -10.71 15.57 5.20
C GLN A 56 -10.36 17.06 5.20
N ARG A 57 -11.42 17.89 5.19
CA ARG A 57 -11.32 19.31 5.45
C ARG A 57 -11.01 19.41 6.93
N ASN A 58 -9.73 19.33 7.25
CA ASN A 58 -9.21 19.76 8.53
C ASN A 58 -9.68 21.20 8.68
N ALA A 59 -10.68 21.41 9.53
CA ALA A 59 -11.23 22.72 9.82
C ALA A 59 -10.10 23.59 10.38
N SER A 60 -9.99 24.79 9.81
CA SER A 60 -9.37 26.04 10.27
C SER A 60 -8.26 25.97 11.33
#